data_AF-A0A382MG66-F1
#
_entry.id   AF-A0A382MG66-F1
#
_cell.length_a   1.000
_cell.length_b   1.000
_cell.length_c   1.000
_cell.angle_alpha   90.00
_cell.angle_beta   90.00
_cell.angle_gamma   90.00
#
_symmetry.space_group_name_H-M   'P 1'
#
loop_
_entity.id
_entity.type
_entity.pdbx_description
1 polymer ?
#
loop_
_entity_poly.entity_id
_entity_poly.type
_entity_poly.pdbx_seq_one_letter_code
_entity_poly.pdbx_strand_id
1 'polypeptide(L)'
;VAVGPNDFSEYMGIRDPSDPRLKIRLKELADQVRKIGKAKLAVTMDHAAMPLTADELLDLGVGYSHVAPAPSAVLLRSMRERVQSIHKAVGRS
;
A
#
# COMPACT_ATOMS: atom_id res chain seq x y z
N VAL A 1 -9.63 12.46 -4.01
CA VAL A 1 -8.82 12.19 -5.23
C VAL A 1 -8.12 10.87 -5.00
N ALA A 2 -8.25 9.91 -5.91
CA ALA A 2 -7.58 8.61 -5.79
C ALA A 2 -6.47 8.50 -6.83
N VAL A 3 -5.34 7.92 -6.44
CA VAL A 3 -4.17 7.71 -7.30
C VAL A 3 -3.79 6.23 -7.27
N GLY A 4 -3.69 5.63 -8.46
CA GLY A 4 -3.13 4.30 -8.65
C GLY A 4 -1.60 4.38 -8.69
N PRO A 5 -0.86 3.60 -7.86
CA PRO A 5 0.59 3.69 -7.84
C PRO A 5 1.29 3.33 -9.14
N ASN A 6 0.75 2.37 -9.92
CA ASN A 6 1.29 2.01 -11.23
C ASN A 6 1.19 3.16 -12.22
N ASP A 7 0.00 3.75 -12.37
CA ASP A 7 -0.20 4.86 -13.29
C ASP A 7 0.63 6.07 -12.88
N PHE A 8 0.78 6.28 -11.57
CA PHE A 8 1.61 7.36 -11.03
C PHE A 8 3.10 7.15 -11.32
N SER A 9 3.63 5.94 -11.11
CA SER A 9 5.05 5.64 -11.38
C SER A 9 5.34 5.68 -12.88
N GLU A 10 4.44 5.16 -13.72
CA GLU A 10 4.54 5.20 -15.18
C GLU A 10 4.49 6.63 -15.72
N TYR A 11 3.57 7.47 -15.22
CA TYR A 11 3.50 8.89 -15.57
C TYR A 11 4.82 9.62 -15.26
N MET A 12 5.50 9.24 -14.18
CA MET A 12 6.79 9.82 -13.80
C MET A 12 7.98 9.21 -14.56
N GLY A 13 7.78 8.16 -15.36
CA GLY A 13 8.84 7.41 -16.01
C GLY A 13 9.77 6.69 -15.03
N ILE A 14 9.27 6.37 -13.83
CA ILE A 14 10.03 5.73 -12.76
C ILE A 14 9.57 4.27 -12.64
N ARG A 15 10.51 3.34 -12.79
CA ARG A 15 10.27 1.91 -12.61
C ARG A 15 10.82 1.36 -11.30
N ASP A 16 11.74 2.08 -10.66
CA ASP A 16 12.29 1.73 -9.36
C ASP A 16 11.34 2.19 -8.24
N PRO A 17 10.69 1.27 -7.51
CA PRO A 17 9.76 1.62 -6.43
C PRO A 17 10.43 2.32 -5.24
N SER A 18 11.76 2.22 -5.14
CA SER A 18 12.55 2.85 -4.07
C SER A 18 13.00 4.28 -4.41
N ASP A 19 12.73 4.76 -5.63
CA ASP A 19 13.13 6.09 -6.07
C ASP A 19 12.46 7.17 -5.20
N PRO A 20 13.24 8.01 -4.49
CA PRO A 20 12.69 9.00 -3.56
C PRO A 20 11.80 10.04 -4.24
N ARG A 21 11.93 10.24 -5.55
CA ARG A 21 11.09 11.19 -6.31
C ARG A 21 9.62 10.80 -6.25
N LEU A 22 9.27 9.52 -6.16
CA LEU A 22 7.89 9.06 -6.02
C LEU A 22 7.26 9.64 -4.75
N LYS A 23 7.94 9.52 -3.61
CA LYS A 23 7.45 10.05 -2.31
C LYS A 23 7.38 11.57 -2.32
N ILE A 24 8.39 12.25 -2.88
CA ILE A 24 8.43 13.72 -2.97
C ILE A 24 7.22 14.23 -3.76
N ARG A 25 6.97 13.67 -4.94
CA ARG A 25 5.86 14.11 -5.80
C ARG A 25 4.50 13.74 -5.23
N LEU A 26 4.41 12.60 -4.55
CA LEU A 26 3.19 12.22 -3.87
C LEU A 26 2.85 13.19 -2.72
N LYS A 27 3.86 13.62 -1.96
CA LYS A 27 3.69 14.63 -0.91
C LYS A 27 3.26 15.97 -1.48
N GLU A 28 3.87 16.43 -2.57
CA GLU A 28 3.47 17.66 -3.24
C GLU A 28 1.99 17.60 -3.69
N LEU A 29 1.57 16.46 -4.24
CA LEU A 29 0.17 16.24 -4.63
C LEU A 29 -0.77 16.24 -3.42
N ALA A 30 -0.39 15.57 -2.33
CA ALA A 30 -1.16 15.59 -1.09
C ALA A 30 -1.30 17.01 -0.52
N ASP A 31 -0.21 17.79 -0.52
CA ASP A 31 -0.18 19.18 -0.09
C ASP A 31 -1.10 20.06 -0.96
N GLN A 32 -1.11 19.85 -2.27
CA GLN A 32 -2.02 20.54 -3.20
C GLN A 32 -3.48 20.19 -2.95
N VAL A 33 -3.82 18.90 -2.80
CA VAL A 33 -5.18 18.45 -2.51
C VAL A 33 -5.66 19.01 -1.17
N ARG A 34 -4.79 19.03 -0.16
CA ARG A 34 -5.09 19.58 1.17
C ARG A 34 -5.42 21.07 1.14
N LYS A 35 -4.75 21.87 0.28
CA LYS A 35 -5.05 23.31 0.12
C LYS A 35 -6.47 23.59 -0.37
N ILE A 36 -7.12 22.64 -1.04
CA ILE A 36 -8.53 22.75 -1.47
C ILE A 36 -9.50 22.66 -0.27
N GLY A 37 -9.06 22.10 0.86
CA GLY A 37 -9.80 22.06 2.14
C GLY A 37 -10.90 21.00 2.22
N LYS A 38 -11.55 20.65 1.10
CA LYS A 38 -12.66 19.67 1.07
C LYS A 38 -12.26 18.28 0.55
N ALA A 39 -11.10 18.16 -0.07
CA ALA A 39 -10.64 16.92 -0.70
C ALA A 39 -9.51 16.27 0.09
N LYS A 40 -9.46 14.94 0.05
CA LYS A 40 -8.35 14.13 0.57
C LYS A 40 -7.79 13.24 -0.53
N LEU A 41 -6.48 12.98 -0.48
CA LEU A 41 -5.80 12.06 -1.37
C LEU A 41 -5.97 10.62 -0.86
N ALA A 42 -6.19 9.68 -1.77
CA ALA A 42 -6.28 8.26 -1.51
C ALA A 42 -5.23 7.51 -2.33
N VAL A 43 -4.44 6.66 -1.68
CA VAL A 43 -3.34 5.89 -2.28
C VAL A 43 -3.35 4.48 -1.69
N THR A 44 -3.13 3.46 -2.51
CA THR A 44 -3.06 2.08 -2.03
C THR A 44 -1.74 1.82 -1.29
N MET A 45 -1.80 1.37 -0.04
CA MET A 45 -0.63 0.91 0.73
C MET A 45 -0.05 -0.41 0.20
N ASP A 46 1.21 -0.70 0.53
CA ASP A 46 1.90 -1.97 0.22
C ASP A 46 1.79 -2.42 -1.27
N HIS A 47 1.82 -1.45 -2.18
CA HIS A 47 1.71 -1.71 -3.62
C HIS A 47 3.10 -1.90 -4.25
N ALA A 48 3.28 -2.84 -5.18
CA ALA A 48 4.60 -3.15 -5.76
C ALA A 48 5.34 -1.93 -6.35
N ALA A 49 4.65 -1.07 -7.10
CA ALA A 49 5.22 0.17 -7.64
C ALA A 49 5.51 1.26 -6.59
N MET A 50 4.91 1.16 -5.40
CA MET A 50 5.10 2.12 -4.31
C MET A 50 4.77 1.45 -2.97
N PRO A 51 5.72 0.70 -2.39
CA PRO A 51 5.47 -0.15 -1.22
C PRO A 51 5.47 0.66 0.07
N LEU A 52 4.49 1.55 0.21
CA LEU A 52 4.35 2.44 1.36
C LEU A 52 3.54 1.79 2.48
N THR A 53 4.03 1.95 3.69
CA THR A 53 3.32 1.59 4.92
C THR A 53 2.21 2.59 5.25
N ALA A 54 1.33 2.23 6.20
CA ALA A 54 0.28 3.14 6.66
C ALA A 54 0.86 4.42 7.26
N ASP A 55 1.92 4.29 8.06
CA ASP A 55 2.58 5.44 8.72
C ASP A 55 3.21 6.38 7.69
N GLU A 56 3.91 5.83 6.69
CA GLU A 56 4.46 6.65 5.60
C GLU A 56 3.38 7.38 4.80
N LEU A 57 2.23 6.74 4.55
CA LEU A 57 1.12 7.41 3.87
C LEU A 57 0.55 8.57 4.69
N LEU A 58 0.43 8.39 6.01
CA LEU A 58 -0.01 9.46 6.93
C LEU A 58 1.00 10.62 6.94
N ASP A 59 2.29 10.33 7.01
CA ASP A 59 3.37 11.33 6.98
C ASP A 59 3.38 12.14 5.67
N LEU A 60 3.02 11.48 4.56
CA LEU A 60 2.89 12.13 3.25
C LEU A 60 1.58 12.93 3.10
N GLY A 61 0.67 12.88 4.07
CA GLY A 61 -0.60 13.62 4.06
C GLY A 61 -1.71 12.92 3.28
N VAL A 62 -1.59 11.61 3.03
CA VAL A 62 -2.66 10.79 2.43
C VAL A 62 -3.78 10.60 3.45
N GLY A 63 -5.02 10.84 3.03
CA GLY A 63 -6.18 10.82 3.93
C GLY A 63 -6.96 9.50 3.93
N TYR A 64 -6.79 8.67 2.90
CA TYR A 64 -7.45 7.38 2.78
C TYR A 64 -6.53 6.32 2.17
N SER A 65 -6.64 5.09 2.65
CA SER A 65 -6.06 3.91 2.01
C SER A 65 -6.96 2.71 2.19
N HIS A 66 -6.75 1.68 1.37
CA HIS A 66 -7.28 0.35 1.59
C HIS A 66 -6.42 -0.39 2.64
N VAL A 67 -6.95 -1.50 3.16
CA VAL A 67 -6.19 -2.38 4.06
C VAL A 67 -5.38 -3.36 3.21
N ALA A 68 -4.07 -3.41 3.46
CA ALA A 68 -3.18 -4.45 2.95
C ALA A 68 -2.57 -5.28 4.10
N PRO A 69 -2.31 -6.58 3.89
CA PRO A 69 -2.69 -7.34 2.71
C PRO A 69 -4.21 -7.52 2.62
N ALA A 70 -4.73 -7.84 1.43
CA ALA A 70 -6.16 -8.01 1.22
C ALA A 70 -6.76 -9.06 2.18
N PRO A 71 -8.02 -8.91 2.64
CA PRO A 71 -8.63 -9.83 3.62
C PRO A 71 -8.56 -11.32 3.23
N SER A 72 -8.67 -11.63 1.93
CA SER A 72 -8.51 -13.00 1.42
C SER A 72 -7.12 -13.57 1.65
N ALA A 73 -6.06 -12.76 1.54
CA ALA A 73 -4.69 -13.18 1.82
C ALA A 73 -4.48 -13.44 3.32
N VAL A 74 -5.08 -12.62 4.19
CA VAL A 74 -5.06 -12.82 5.65
C VAL A 74 -5.73 -14.15 6.02
N LEU A 75 -6.92 -14.41 5.49
CA LEU A 75 -7.65 -15.66 5.73
C LEU A 75 -6.88 -16.87 5.22
N LEU A 76 -6.37 -16.81 3.98
CA LEU A 76 -5.61 -17.91 3.39
C LEU A 76 -4.32 -18.22 4.17
N ARG A 77 -3.63 -17.19 4.68
CA ARG A 77 -2.47 -17.37 5.55
C ARG A 77 -2.85 -18.09 6.83
N SER A 78 -3.91 -17.65 7.52
CA SER A 78 -4.38 -18.29 8.75
C SER A 78 -4.79 -19.76 8.52
N MET A 79 -5.47 -20.05 7.41
CA MET A 79 -5.83 -21.42 7.03
C MET A 79 -4.60 -22.29 6.78
N ARG A 80 -3.57 -21.77 6.07
CA ARG A 80 -2.31 -22.51 5.87
C ARG A 80 -1.59 -22.79 7.19
N GLU A 81 -1.48 -21.80 8.06
CA GLU A 81 -0.86 -21.95 9.39
C GLU A 81 -1.60 -23.04 10.18
N ARG A 82 -2.94 -23.04 10.15
CA ARG A 82 -3.74 -24.07 10.82
C ARG A 82 -3.52 -25.47 10.26
N VAL A 83 -3.50 -25.62 8.93
CA VAL A 83 -3.22 -26.91 8.27
C VAL A 83 -1.83 -27.41 8.63
N GLN A 84 -0.81 -26.54 8.61
CA GLN A 84 0.55 -26.89 9.01
C GLN A 84 0.62 -27.36 10.46
N SER A 85 -0.08 -26.70 11.38
CA SER A 85 -0.17 -27.16 12.77
C SER A 85 -0.81 -28.55 12.89
N ILE A 86 -1.87 -28.81 12.14
CA ILE A 86 -2.54 -30.12 12.12
C ILE A 86 -1.59 -31.19 11.58
N HIS A 87 -0.93 -30.93 10.44
CA HIS A 87 0.04 -31.84 9.84
C HIS A 87 1.13 -32.23 10.85
N LYS A 88 1.73 -31.24 11.52
CA LYS A 88 2.74 -31.46 12.57
C LYS A 88 2.21 -32.34 13.70
N ALA A 89 0.97 -32.10 14.17
CA ALA A 89 0.37 -32.87 15.26
C ALA A 89 0.11 -34.35 14.89
N VAL A 90 -0.16 -34.65 13.62
CA VAL A 90 -0.40 -36.02 13.14
C VAL A 90 0.84 -36.67 12.52
N GLY A 91 2.02 -36.07 12.68
CA GLY A 91 3.29 -36.61 12.17
C GLY A 91 3.45 -36.54 10.65
N ARG A 92 2.69 -35.68 9.96
CA ARG A 92 2.88 -35.38 8.54
C ARG A 92 3.78 -34.14 8.41
N SER A 93 4.88 -34.27 7.67
CA SER A 93 5.77 -33.15 7.30
C SER A 93 5.26 -32.42 6.07
#